data_AF-A0AB34JVZ9-F1
#
_entry.id   AF-A0AB34JVZ9-F1
#
_cell.length_a   1.000
_cell.length_b   1.000
_cell.length_c   1.000
_cell.angle_alpha   90.00
_cell.angle_beta   90.00
_cell.angle_gamma   90.00
#
_symmetry.space_group_name_H-M   'P 1'
#
loop_
_entity.id
_entity.type
_entity.pdbx_description
1 polymer ?
#
loop_
_entity_poly.entity_id
_entity_poly.type
_entity_poly.pdbx_seq_one_letter_code
_entity_poly.pdbx_strand_id
1 'polypeptide(L)'
;MLVADRRELETSVRQRALQIQREELQVFVENMQVLGTQAAFLAALGWGALTLDYALDEHDQTVEIGLYVSGALATGAHITCAFICAFTTIYAPALAVRGPDGSMGSALEGMYTERKLALRLYGGGLFLILVHGIFVLWARTRLAATLIGGAAFLGFLLFLGHKARSIQRRFHLPVEYRRVGSEQAAYHSVTRYGAAPHTSGKATAFAPSRPSDSHSVHLGAPGASSRAASEDLSEPLCDRKQLTTRPDLQTQSHSLAGPLRKRGGKVQSYWKLRYFALNNQSLQYYELEGELKQAYCLSDQPVRLQQGIGGELSFSLAIGAKVLHLQALNASDFDAWTSALQPHCTTPIPLFEHHRSSG
;
A
#
# COMPACT_ATOMS: atom_id res chain seq x y z
N MET A 1 32.45 -5.62 -23.29
CA MET A 1 32.18 -5.55 -21.84
C MET A 1 30.99 -4.65 -21.54
N LEU A 2 31.02 -3.34 -21.83
CA LEU A 2 29.91 -2.40 -21.55
C LEU A 2 28.51 -2.81 -22.05
N VAL A 3 28.41 -3.49 -23.20
CA VAL A 3 27.12 -3.97 -23.74
C VAL A 3 26.53 -5.09 -22.88
N ALA A 4 27.38 -5.94 -22.29
CA ALA A 4 26.93 -7.01 -21.40
C ALA A 4 26.43 -6.44 -20.07
N ASP A 5 27.20 -5.53 -19.46
CA ASP A 5 26.83 -4.85 -18.20
C ASP A 5 25.51 -4.08 -18.36
N ARG A 6 25.31 -3.42 -19.52
CA ARG A 6 24.05 -2.76 -19.85
C ARG A 6 22.89 -3.75 -19.93
N ARG A 7 23.07 -4.89 -20.60
CA ARG A 7 22.01 -5.92 -20.70
C ARG A 7 21.68 -6.52 -19.35
N GLU A 8 22.67 -6.74 -18.50
CA GLU A 8 22.48 -7.23 -17.13
C GLU A 8 21.73 -6.21 -16.26
N LEU A 9 22.04 -4.93 -16.41
CA LEU A 9 21.29 -3.87 -15.73
C LEU A 9 19.84 -3.80 -16.24
N GLU A 10 19.63 -3.90 -17.55
CA GLU A 10 18.28 -3.92 -18.14
C GLU A 10 17.46 -5.14 -17.69
N THR A 11 18.07 -6.32 -17.58
CA THR A 11 17.38 -7.53 -17.09
C THR A 11 17.07 -7.42 -15.60
N SER A 12 18.01 -6.95 -14.77
CA SER A 12 17.80 -6.80 -13.33
C SER A 12 16.73 -5.74 -13.01
N VAL A 13 16.68 -4.63 -13.75
CA VAL A 13 15.61 -3.62 -13.61
C VAL A 13 14.26 -4.20 -13.99
N ARG A 14 14.18 -4.97 -15.10
CA ARG A 14 12.93 -5.64 -15.50
C ARG A 14 12.46 -6.66 -14.48
N GLN A 15 13.37 -7.46 -13.93
CA GLN A 15 13.04 -8.44 -12.88
C GLN A 15 12.49 -7.75 -11.63
N ARG A 16 13.12 -6.66 -11.17
CA ARG A 16 12.64 -5.88 -10.01
C ARG A 16 11.26 -5.25 -10.28
N ALA A 17 11.01 -4.75 -11.49
CA ALA A 17 9.71 -4.20 -11.85
C ALA A 17 8.60 -5.27 -11.82
N LEU A 18 8.87 -6.46 -12.36
CA LEU A 18 7.93 -7.59 -12.32
C LEU A 18 7.67 -8.08 -10.90
N GLN A 19 8.72 -8.08 -10.04
CA GLN A 19 8.56 -8.44 -8.64
C GLN A 19 7.62 -7.47 -7.92
N ILE A 20 7.78 -6.16 -8.10
CA ILE A 20 6.90 -5.15 -7.51
C ILE A 20 5.45 -5.35 -7.98
N GLN A 21 5.25 -5.57 -9.28
CA GLN A 21 3.91 -5.82 -9.83
C GLN A 21 3.25 -7.09 -9.25
N ARG A 22 4.05 -8.13 -9.00
CA ARG A 22 3.56 -9.37 -8.37
C ARG A 22 3.17 -9.16 -6.91
N GLU A 23 3.98 -8.44 -6.14
CA GLU A 23 3.67 -8.08 -4.75
C GLU A 23 2.41 -7.21 -4.68
N GLU A 24 2.29 -6.24 -5.58
CA GLU A 24 1.10 -5.40 -5.70
C GLU A 24 -0.15 -6.24 -6.01
N LEU A 25 -0.07 -7.13 -7.01
CA LEU A 25 -1.16 -8.04 -7.37
C LEU A 25 -1.60 -8.91 -6.19
N GLN A 26 -0.65 -9.43 -5.42
CA GLN A 26 -0.96 -10.24 -4.24
C GLN A 26 -1.72 -9.43 -3.18
N VAL A 27 -1.27 -8.21 -2.87
CA VAL A 27 -1.97 -7.31 -1.94
C VAL A 27 -3.38 -7.00 -2.44
N PHE A 28 -3.59 -6.88 -3.75
CA PHE A 28 -4.93 -6.71 -4.32
C PHE A 28 -5.82 -7.93 -4.12
N VAL A 29 -5.30 -9.13 -4.38
CA VAL A 29 -6.05 -10.38 -4.22
C VAL A 29 -6.49 -10.56 -2.76
N GLU A 30 -5.57 -10.38 -1.81
CA GLU A 30 -5.85 -10.50 -0.37
C GLU A 30 -6.95 -9.51 0.06
N ASN A 31 -6.85 -8.25 -0.36
CA ASN A 31 -7.85 -7.23 -0.02
C ASN A 31 -9.23 -7.54 -0.63
N MET A 32 -9.28 -8.02 -1.88
CA MET A 32 -10.54 -8.36 -2.55
C MET A 32 -11.18 -9.62 -1.93
N GLN A 33 -10.38 -10.59 -1.47
CA GLN A 33 -10.89 -11.76 -0.76
C GLN A 33 -11.55 -11.35 0.57
N VAL A 34 -10.88 -10.52 1.38
CA VAL A 34 -11.44 -10.01 2.64
C VAL A 34 -12.74 -9.24 2.39
N LEU A 35 -12.75 -8.33 1.40
CA LEU A 35 -13.93 -7.57 1.04
C LEU A 35 -15.08 -8.48 0.57
N GLY A 36 -14.77 -9.49 -0.25
CA GLY A 36 -15.72 -10.47 -0.75
C GLY A 36 -16.36 -11.30 0.36
N THR A 37 -15.58 -11.81 1.31
CA THR A 37 -16.09 -12.56 2.46
C THR A 37 -17.00 -11.71 3.34
N GLN A 38 -16.61 -10.46 3.62
CA GLN A 38 -17.45 -9.54 4.40
C GLN A 38 -18.76 -9.22 3.69
N ALA A 39 -18.72 -8.98 2.36
CA ALA A 39 -19.91 -8.76 1.57
C ALA A 39 -20.83 -9.98 1.58
N ALA A 40 -20.29 -11.19 1.40
CA ALA A 40 -21.08 -12.43 1.44
C ALA A 40 -21.76 -12.65 2.81
N PHE A 41 -21.05 -12.38 3.91
CA PHE A 41 -21.61 -12.44 5.26
C PHE A 41 -22.77 -11.44 5.45
N LEU A 42 -22.60 -10.19 5.02
CA LEU A 42 -23.65 -9.17 5.11
C LEU A 42 -24.85 -9.49 4.21
N ALA A 43 -24.63 -10.08 3.02
CA ALA A 43 -25.70 -10.58 2.18
C ALA A 43 -26.51 -11.69 2.89
N ALA A 44 -25.83 -12.63 3.56
CA ALA A 44 -26.49 -13.70 4.29
C ALA A 44 -27.35 -13.15 5.45
N LEU A 45 -26.84 -12.16 6.19
CA LEU A 45 -27.60 -11.46 7.23
C LEU A 45 -28.80 -10.70 6.66
N GLY A 46 -28.62 -10.00 5.54
CA GLY A 46 -29.70 -9.31 4.84
C GLY A 46 -30.81 -10.25 4.37
N TRP A 47 -30.44 -11.41 3.83
CA TRP A 47 -31.39 -12.46 3.47
C TRP A 47 -32.12 -13.01 4.71
N GLY A 48 -31.39 -13.28 5.79
CA GLY A 48 -31.98 -13.74 7.05
C GLY A 48 -33.01 -12.76 7.62
N ALA A 49 -32.72 -11.45 7.54
CA ALA A 49 -33.66 -10.41 7.92
C ALA A 49 -34.93 -10.40 7.05
N LEU A 50 -34.80 -10.59 5.73
CA LEU A 50 -35.97 -10.68 4.82
C LEU A 50 -36.87 -11.89 5.12
N THR A 51 -36.29 -12.99 5.60
CA THR A 51 -37.03 -14.22 5.91
C THR A 51 -37.65 -14.22 7.31
N LEU A 52 -37.33 -13.24 8.15
CA LEU A 52 -37.98 -13.14 9.45
C LEU A 52 -39.47 -12.85 9.24
N ASP A 53 -40.32 -13.66 9.88
CA ASP A 53 -41.75 -13.43 9.85
C ASP A 53 -42.06 -12.21 10.72
N TYR A 54 -42.31 -11.08 10.07
CA TYR A 54 -42.76 -9.87 10.73
C TYR A 54 -44.27 -9.99 10.87
N ALA A 55 -44.75 -10.29 12.08
CA ALA A 55 -46.17 -10.17 12.40
C ALA A 55 -46.57 -8.69 12.31
N LEU A 56 -46.88 -8.26 11.09
CA LEU A 56 -47.30 -6.90 10.75
C LEU A 56 -48.77 -6.76 11.12
N ASP A 57 -49.06 -6.54 12.40
CA ASP A 57 -50.42 -6.18 12.85
C ASP A 57 -50.88 -4.91 12.13
N GLU A 58 -51.92 -5.02 11.28
CA GLU A 58 -52.60 -3.93 10.56
C GLU A 58 -51.70 -2.77 10.06
N HIS A 59 -50.45 -3.07 9.67
CA HIS A 59 -49.47 -2.04 9.33
C HIS A 59 -49.63 -1.54 7.90
N ASP A 60 -49.24 -0.28 7.71
CA ASP A 60 -49.24 0.44 6.44
C ASP A 60 -48.45 -0.32 5.36
N GLN A 61 -49.12 -0.73 4.28
CA GLN A 61 -48.55 -1.45 3.13
C GLN A 61 -47.27 -0.80 2.59
N THR A 62 -47.14 0.52 2.75
CA THR A 62 -45.94 1.25 2.30
C THR A 62 -44.67 0.85 3.06
N VAL A 63 -44.78 0.56 4.36
CA VAL A 63 -43.66 0.13 5.21
C VAL A 63 -43.22 -1.28 4.82
N GLU A 64 -44.18 -2.17 4.56
CA GLU A 64 -43.92 -3.54 4.11
C GLU A 64 -43.18 -3.56 2.76
N ILE A 65 -43.68 -2.81 1.76
CA ILE A 65 -43.02 -2.67 0.46
C ILE A 65 -41.61 -2.09 0.65
N GLY A 66 -41.46 -1.05 1.49
CA GLY A 66 -40.17 -0.45 1.79
C GLY A 66 -39.17 -1.43 2.41
N LEU A 67 -39.63 -2.28 3.33
CA LEU A 67 -38.84 -3.31 3.99
C LEU A 67 -38.31 -4.34 2.98
N TYR A 68 -39.18 -4.90 2.14
CA TYR A 68 -38.80 -5.89 1.14
C TYR A 68 -37.87 -5.31 0.06
N VAL A 69 -38.20 -4.13 -0.48
CA VAL A 69 -37.39 -3.49 -1.54
C VAL A 69 -36.00 -3.12 -1.01
N SER A 70 -35.91 -2.48 0.15
CA SER A 70 -34.63 -2.08 0.74
C SER A 70 -33.74 -3.28 1.07
N GLY A 71 -34.31 -4.34 1.66
CA GLY A 71 -33.56 -5.55 2.00
C GLY A 71 -33.10 -6.33 0.77
N ALA A 72 -33.95 -6.42 -0.27
CA ALA A 72 -33.59 -7.08 -1.53
C ALA A 72 -32.46 -6.34 -2.25
N LEU A 73 -32.52 -5.00 -2.31
CA LEU A 73 -31.46 -4.18 -2.91
C LEU A 73 -30.16 -4.25 -2.11
N ALA A 74 -30.23 -4.22 -0.78
CA ALA A 74 -29.06 -4.35 0.08
C ALA A 74 -28.35 -5.71 -0.13
N THR A 75 -29.13 -6.79 -0.09
CA THR A 75 -28.64 -8.16 -0.30
C THR A 75 -28.07 -8.33 -1.70
N GLY A 76 -28.78 -7.84 -2.73
CA GLY A 76 -28.33 -7.87 -4.11
C GLY A 76 -26.99 -7.14 -4.31
N ALA A 77 -26.85 -5.92 -3.76
CA ALA A 77 -25.61 -5.15 -3.85
C ALA A 77 -24.41 -5.90 -3.24
N HIS A 78 -24.60 -6.54 -2.08
CA HIS A 78 -23.57 -7.33 -1.43
C HIS A 78 -23.22 -8.62 -2.17
N ILE A 79 -24.21 -9.33 -2.74
CA ILE A 79 -23.96 -10.51 -3.59
C ILE A 79 -23.18 -10.10 -4.84
N THR A 80 -23.58 -9.03 -5.52
CA THR A 80 -22.85 -8.52 -6.70
C THR A 80 -21.42 -8.11 -6.34
N CYS A 81 -21.21 -7.46 -5.19
CA CYS A 81 -19.88 -7.15 -4.70
C CYS A 81 -19.03 -8.42 -4.46
N ALA A 82 -19.57 -9.42 -3.78
CA ALA A 82 -18.88 -10.68 -3.51
C ALA A 82 -18.54 -11.42 -4.82
N PHE A 83 -19.46 -11.42 -5.77
CA PHE A 83 -19.27 -11.98 -7.10
C PHE A 83 -18.12 -11.28 -7.85
N ILE A 84 -18.12 -9.95 -7.95
CA ILE A 84 -17.04 -9.18 -8.58
C ILE A 84 -15.70 -9.51 -7.92
N CYS A 85 -15.66 -9.60 -6.60
CA CYS A 85 -14.45 -9.97 -5.87
C CYS A 85 -13.97 -11.37 -6.23
N ALA A 86 -14.84 -12.37 -6.22
CA ALA A 86 -14.49 -13.74 -6.59
C ALA A 86 -13.92 -13.81 -8.01
N PHE A 87 -14.62 -13.25 -8.99
CA PHE A 87 -14.20 -13.28 -10.39
C PHE A 87 -12.90 -12.52 -10.64
N THR A 88 -12.72 -11.36 -10.01
CA THR A 88 -11.47 -10.59 -10.12
C THR A 88 -10.30 -11.36 -9.52
N THR A 89 -10.48 -12.03 -8.38
CA THR A 89 -9.41 -12.83 -7.74
C THR A 89 -9.04 -14.08 -8.52
N ILE A 90 -9.93 -14.61 -9.35
CA ILE A 90 -9.66 -15.77 -10.22
C ILE A 90 -8.98 -15.33 -11.52
N TYR A 91 -9.55 -14.34 -12.22
CA TYR A 91 -9.11 -14.00 -13.57
C TYR A 91 -7.87 -13.10 -13.60
N ALA A 92 -7.70 -12.18 -12.66
CA ALA A 92 -6.56 -11.26 -12.71
C ALA A 92 -5.21 -11.97 -12.55
N PRO A 93 -5.01 -12.89 -11.59
CA PRO A 93 -3.77 -13.67 -11.52
C PRO A 93 -3.58 -14.60 -12.71
N ALA A 94 -4.66 -15.19 -13.23
CA ALA A 94 -4.59 -16.04 -14.42
C ALA A 94 -4.09 -15.27 -15.64
N LEU A 95 -4.58 -14.05 -15.86
CA LEU A 95 -4.12 -13.17 -16.93
C LEU A 95 -2.67 -12.73 -16.70
N ALA A 96 -2.29 -12.40 -15.46
CA ALA A 96 -0.94 -11.96 -15.12
C ALA A 96 0.14 -13.02 -15.35
N VAL A 97 -0.17 -14.31 -15.11
CA VAL A 97 0.80 -15.41 -15.23
C VAL A 97 0.80 -16.04 -16.62
N ARG A 98 -0.37 -16.15 -17.27
CA ARG A 98 -0.52 -16.87 -18.55
C ARG A 98 -0.59 -15.96 -19.77
N GLY A 99 -0.78 -14.66 -19.57
CA GLY A 99 -0.90 -13.71 -20.65
C GLY A 99 0.45 -13.42 -21.33
N PRO A 100 0.43 -12.83 -22.54
CA PRO A 100 1.64 -12.39 -23.23
C PRO A 100 2.37 -11.29 -22.43
N ASP A 101 3.61 -10.96 -22.81
CA ASP A 101 4.38 -9.88 -22.19
C ASP A 101 3.59 -8.58 -22.08
N GLY A 102 3.49 -8.04 -20.86
CA GLY A 102 2.70 -6.83 -20.56
C GLY A 102 1.31 -7.10 -19.98
N SER A 103 0.82 -8.35 -20.05
CA SER A 103 -0.48 -8.77 -19.46
C SER A 103 -0.59 -8.51 -17.95
N MET A 104 0.51 -8.59 -17.21
CA MET A 104 0.57 -8.23 -15.78
C MET A 104 0.08 -6.80 -15.53
N GLY A 105 0.51 -5.84 -16.35
CA GLY A 105 0.08 -4.44 -16.22
C GLY A 105 -1.41 -4.26 -16.49
N SER A 106 -1.92 -4.90 -17.56
CA SER A 106 -3.35 -4.88 -17.88
C SER A 106 -4.21 -5.57 -16.82
N ALA A 107 -3.71 -6.66 -16.22
CA ALA A 107 -4.39 -7.34 -15.12
C ALA A 107 -4.52 -6.44 -13.89
N LEU A 108 -3.43 -5.75 -13.50
CA LEU A 108 -3.44 -4.80 -12.40
C LEU A 108 -4.43 -3.64 -12.67
N GLU A 109 -4.40 -3.04 -13.87
CA GLU A 109 -5.32 -1.96 -14.25
C GLU A 109 -6.80 -2.40 -14.18
N GLY A 110 -7.09 -3.62 -14.65
CA GLY A 110 -8.40 -4.24 -14.49
C GLY A 110 -8.81 -4.35 -13.01
N MET A 111 -7.93 -4.88 -12.15
CA MET A 111 -8.19 -4.97 -10.71
C MET A 111 -8.43 -3.60 -10.06
N TYR A 112 -7.70 -2.57 -10.47
CA TYR A 112 -7.89 -1.21 -9.97
C TYR A 112 -9.28 -0.66 -10.28
N THR A 113 -9.79 -0.94 -11.48
CA THR A 113 -11.10 -0.48 -11.93
C THR A 113 -12.20 -1.24 -11.21
N GLU A 114 -12.11 -2.57 -11.17
CA GLU A 114 -13.08 -3.43 -10.48
C GLU A 114 -13.12 -3.17 -8.97
N ARG A 115 -11.97 -2.93 -8.32
CA ARG A 115 -11.92 -2.59 -6.90
C ARG A 115 -12.74 -1.34 -6.57
N LYS A 116 -12.72 -0.31 -7.42
CA LYS A 116 -13.50 0.92 -7.20
C LYS A 116 -15.00 0.63 -7.28
N LEU A 117 -15.41 -0.21 -8.23
CA LEU A 117 -16.80 -0.64 -8.36
C LEU A 117 -17.24 -1.48 -7.16
N ALA A 118 -16.45 -2.48 -6.76
CA ALA A 118 -16.69 -3.32 -5.59
C ALA A 118 -16.84 -2.49 -4.31
N LEU A 119 -15.94 -1.51 -4.08
CA LEU A 119 -16.03 -0.62 -2.92
C LEU A 119 -17.29 0.27 -2.94
N ARG A 120 -17.75 0.72 -4.11
CA ARG A 120 -19.00 1.47 -4.24
C ARG A 120 -20.22 0.61 -3.94
N LEU A 121 -20.25 -0.63 -4.46
CA LEU A 121 -21.32 -1.59 -4.19
C LEU A 121 -21.36 -2.00 -2.72
N TYR A 122 -20.20 -2.26 -2.12
CA TYR A 122 -20.09 -2.58 -0.69
C TYR A 122 -20.58 -1.44 0.19
N GLY A 123 -20.11 -0.21 -0.07
CA GLY A 123 -20.54 0.97 0.68
C GLY A 123 -22.02 1.31 0.46
N GLY A 124 -22.53 1.12 -0.77
CA GLY A 124 -23.95 1.26 -1.09
C GLY A 124 -24.82 0.23 -0.39
N GLY A 125 -24.40 -1.04 -0.35
CA GLY A 125 -25.05 -2.11 0.40
C GLY A 125 -25.10 -1.82 1.90
N LEU A 126 -24.00 -1.34 2.49
CA LEU A 126 -23.94 -0.89 3.88
C LEU A 126 -24.90 0.27 4.18
N PHE A 127 -25.12 1.17 3.22
CA PHE A 127 -26.12 2.22 3.38
C PHE A 127 -27.54 1.63 3.33
N LEU A 128 -27.82 0.76 2.36
CA LEU A 128 -29.14 0.15 2.18
C LEU A 128 -29.53 -0.77 3.35
N ILE A 129 -28.60 -1.51 3.96
CA ILE A 129 -28.90 -2.34 5.13
C ILE A 129 -29.28 -1.51 6.36
N LEU A 130 -28.73 -0.29 6.49
CA LEU A 130 -29.11 0.64 7.55
C LEU A 130 -30.49 1.24 7.30
N VAL A 131 -30.80 1.57 6.05
CA VAL A 131 -32.16 1.98 5.64
C VAL A 131 -33.16 0.85 5.91
N HIS A 132 -32.83 -0.39 5.56
CA HIS A 132 -33.64 -1.55 5.87
C HIS A 132 -33.86 -1.71 7.39
N GLY A 133 -32.83 -1.51 8.20
CA GLY A 133 -32.94 -1.49 9.67
C GLY A 133 -33.92 -0.43 10.20
N ILE A 134 -34.02 0.73 9.55
CA ILE A 134 -35.02 1.76 9.89
C ILE A 134 -36.44 1.28 9.58
N PHE A 135 -36.66 0.62 8.43
CA PHE A 135 -37.96 0.02 8.11
C PHE A 135 -38.34 -1.10 9.09
N VAL A 136 -37.39 -1.95 9.48
CA VAL A 136 -37.62 -2.98 10.51
C VAL A 136 -37.97 -2.35 11.85
N LEU A 137 -37.28 -1.27 12.24
CA LEU A 137 -37.59 -0.55 13.47
C LEU A 137 -38.99 0.09 13.41
N TRP A 138 -39.34 0.68 12.27
CA TRP A 138 -40.67 1.26 12.04
C TRP A 138 -41.74 0.19 12.18
N ALA A 139 -41.60 -0.95 11.51
CA ALA A 139 -42.55 -2.04 11.56
C ALA A 139 -42.78 -2.61 12.98
N ARG A 140 -41.80 -2.48 13.89
CA ARG A 140 -41.84 -3.12 15.21
C ARG A 140 -42.16 -2.16 16.36
N THR A 141 -41.99 -0.86 16.19
CA THR A 141 -41.99 0.09 17.31
C THR A 141 -42.99 1.23 17.15
N ARG A 142 -43.38 1.83 18.29
CA ARG A 142 -44.19 3.05 18.29
C ARG A 142 -43.42 4.20 17.65
N LEU A 143 -44.14 5.11 17.01
CA LEU A 143 -43.60 6.25 16.25
C LEU A 143 -42.48 7.03 16.98
N ALA A 144 -42.62 7.27 18.29
CA ALA A 144 -41.60 7.95 19.09
C ALA A 144 -40.25 7.18 19.13
N ALA A 145 -40.28 5.85 19.27
CA ALA A 145 -39.09 5.03 19.26
C ALA A 145 -38.46 4.95 17.85
N THR A 146 -39.29 4.93 16.81
CA THR A 146 -38.84 4.98 15.41
C THR A 146 -38.09 6.28 15.12
N LEU A 147 -38.58 7.43 15.60
CA LEU A 147 -37.90 8.71 15.40
C LEU A 147 -36.54 8.76 16.10
N ILE A 148 -36.46 8.30 17.36
CA ILE A 148 -35.21 8.28 18.12
C ILE A 148 -34.20 7.32 17.47
N GLY A 149 -34.62 6.10 17.13
CA GLY A 149 -33.73 5.14 16.48
C GLY A 149 -33.32 5.59 15.08
N GLY A 150 -34.25 6.15 14.29
CA GLY A 150 -33.96 6.72 12.97
C GLY A 150 -32.94 7.86 13.05
N ALA A 151 -33.06 8.76 14.04
CA ALA A 151 -32.07 9.81 14.27
C ALA A 151 -30.70 9.24 14.65
N ALA A 152 -30.65 8.20 15.49
CA ALA A 152 -29.41 7.52 15.85
C ALA A 152 -28.74 6.84 14.63
N PHE A 153 -29.51 6.13 13.80
CA PHE A 153 -29.03 5.54 12.56
C PHE A 153 -28.52 6.58 11.57
N LEU A 154 -29.23 7.70 11.41
CA LEU A 154 -28.80 8.80 10.55
C LEU A 154 -27.50 9.44 11.05
N GLY A 155 -27.39 9.68 12.37
CA GLY A 155 -26.16 10.18 12.98
C GLY A 155 -24.97 9.23 12.75
N PHE A 156 -25.19 7.93 12.89
CA PHE A 156 -24.18 6.91 12.60
C PHE A 156 -23.78 6.88 11.12
N LEU A 157 -24.73 7.02 10.20
CA LEU A 157 -24.47 7.12 8.75
C LEU A 157 -23.61 8.35 8.41
N LEU A 158 -23.94 9.51 8.98
CA LEU A 158 -23.17 10.73 8.77
C LEU A 158 -21.76 10.59 9.33
N PHE A 159 -21.60 9.96 10.50
CA PHE A 159 -20.30 9.66 11.09
C PHE A 159 -19.47 8.72 10.20
N LEU A 160 -20.05 7.62 9.72
CA LEU A 160 -19.36 6.70 8.80
C LEU A 160 -18.96 7.40 7.50
N GLY A 161 -19.86 8.16 6.88
CA GLY A 161 -19.57 8.92 5.67
C GLY A 161 -18.47 9.95 5.88
N HIS A 162 -18.45 10.63 7.02
CA HIS A 162 -17.38 11.56 7.39
C HIS A 162 -16.04 10.85 7.57
N LYS A 163 -16.00 9.73 8.29
CA LYS A 163 -14.77 8.95 8.50
C LYS A 163 -14.25 8.35 7.20
N ALA A 164 -15.13 7.80 6.36
CA ALA A 164 -14.76 7.27 5.04
C ALA A 164 -14.11 8.37 4.17
N ARG A 165 -14.72 9.56 4.10
CA ARG A 165 -14.15 10.70 3.37
C ARG A 165 -12.82 11.16 3.98
N SER A 166 -12.71 11.21 5.31
CA SER A 166 -11.47 11.56 5.99
C SER A 166 -10.34 10.58 5.67
N ILE A 167 -10.63 9.27 5.68
CA ILE A 167 -9.66 8.23 5.33
C ILE A 167 -9.25 8.40 3.87
N GLN A 168 -10.22 8.53 2.95
CA GLN A 168 -9.93 8.73 1.52
C GLN A 168 -9.05 9.95 1.25
N ARG A 169 -9.25 11.06 1.97
CA ARG A 169 -8.42 12.26 1.85
C ARG A 169 -6.99 12.03 2.36
N ARG A 170 -6.81 11.27 3.44
CA ARG A 170 -5.49 10.99 4.02
C ARG A 170 -4.65 10.04 3.15
N PHE A 171 -5.30 9.13 2.43
CA PHE A 171 -4.64 8.15 1.57
C PHE A 171 -4.64 8.53 0.08
N HIS A 172 -5.09 9.75 -0.28
CA HIS A 172 -4.97 10.22 -1.64
C HIS A 172 -3.50 10.58 -1.91
N LEU A 173 -2.79 9.71 -2.62
CA LEU A 173 -1.45 10.00 -3.11
C LEU A 173 -1.52 11.24 -4.03
N PRO A 174 -0.69 12.27 -3.81
CA PRO A 174 -0.60 13.42 -4.71
C PRO A 174 -0.35 12.96 -6.14
N VAL A 175 -1.01 13.61 -7.11
CA VAL A 175 -0.94 13.25 -8.54
C VAL A 175 0.50 13.26 -9.07
N GLU A 176 1.35 14.10 -8.48
CA GLU A 176 2.78 14.20 -8.81
C GLU A 176 3.53 12.88 -8.61
N TYR A 177 3.25 12.14 -7.54
CA TYR A 177 3.88 10.83 -7.29
C TYR A 177 3.30 9.72 -8.18
N ARG A 178 2.18 9.95 -8.88
CA ARG A 178 1.59 8.98 -9.81
C ARG A 178 2.32 8.95 -11.17
N ARG A 179 2.96 10.05 -11.59
CA ARG A 179 3.57 10.16 -12.93
C ARG A 179 4.89 9.43 -13.11
N VAL A 180 5.65 9.23 -12.05
CA VAL A 180 6.98 8.59 -12.13
C VAL A 180 6.89 7.16 -12.68
N GLY A 181 5.82 6.42 -12.34
CA GLY A 181 5.60 5.08 -12.90
C GLY A 181 5.10 5.08 -14.34
N SER A 182 4.28 6.05 -14.75
CA SER A 182 3.71 6.10 -16.11
C SER A 182 4.69 6.64 -17.15
N GLU A 183 5.58 7.58 -16.81
CA GLU A 183 6.62 8.04 -17.74
C GLU A 183 7.67 6.96 -18.00
N GLN A 184 8.01 6.15 -16.99
CA GLN A 184 8.85 4.96 -17.19
C GLN A 184 8.16 3.93 -18.09
N ALA A 185 6.86 3.71 -17.94
CA ALA A 185 6.09 2.85 -18.84
C ALA A 185 6.03 3.41 -20.28
N ALA A 186 5.85 4.73 -20.44
CA ALA A 186 5.81 5.41 -21.73
C ALA A 186 7.17 5.34 -22.45
N TYR A 187 8.29 5.57 -21.75
CA TYR A 187 9.64 5.45 -22.32
C TYR A 187 9.94 4.03 -22.84
N HIS A 188 9.37 3.00 -22.22
CA HIS A 188 9.52 1.60 -22.67
C HIS A 188 8.67 1.25 -23.89
N SER A 189 7.54 1.94 -24.11
CA SER A 189 6.74 1.73 -25.34
C SER A 189 7.41 2.33 -26.58
N VAL A 190 8.11 3.47 -26.43
CA VAL A 190 8.76 4.17 -27.55
C VAL A 190 10.01 3.44 -28.05
N THR A 191 10.73 2.71 -27.18
CA THR A 191 11.91 1.93 -27.59
C THR A 191 11.58 0.62 -28.33
N ARG A 192 10.32 0.16 -28.33
CA ARG A 192 9.91 -1.05 -29.09
C ARG A 192 9.60 -0.79 -30.57
N TYR A 193 9.37 0.45 -30.98
CA TYR A 193 9.09 0.79 -32.39
C TYR A 193 10.34 1.16 -33.21
N GLY A 194 11.53 1.08 -32.62
CA GLY A 194 12.80 1.29 -33.33
C GLY A 194 13.35 0.08 -34.09
N ALA A 195 12.70 -1.10 -34.01
CA ALA A 195 13.06 -2.24 -34.83
C ALA A 195 12.40 -2.09 -36.21
N ALA A 196 13.21 -1.88 -37.23
CA ALA A 196 12.79 -1.74 -38.62
C ALA A 196 11.81 -2.86 -39.03
N PRO A 197 10.81 -2.56 -39.88
CA PRO A 197 9.84 -3.55 -40.33
C PRO A 197 10.57 -4.66 -41.10
N HIS A 198 10.64 -5.86 -40.51
CA HIS A 198 10.94 -7.06 -41.26
C HIS A 198 9.76 -7.34 -42.19
N THR A 199 9.93 -6.99 -43.46
CA THR A 199 9.12 -7.45 -44.57
C THR A 199 9.27 -8.97 -44.69
N SER A 200 8.39 -9.73 -44.06
CA SER A 200 8.29 -11.19 -44.29
C SER A 200 6.98 -11.49 -44.99
N GLY A 201 7.10 -12.27 -46.07
CA GLY A 201 6.09 -12.46 -47.10
C GLY A 201 4.78 -13.06 -46.62
N LYS A 202 3.75 -12.74 -47.40
CA LYS A 202 2.48 -13.46 -47.51
C LYS A 202 2.71 -14.99 -47.50
N ALA A 203 2.10 -15.68 -46.54
CA ALA A 203 1.75 -17.08 -46.67
C ALA A 203 0.29 -17.25 -46.27
N THR A 204 -0.48 -17.70 -47.25
CA THR A 204 -1.90 -17.99 -47.26
C THR A 204 -2.29 -19.15 -46.35
N ALA A 205 -3.49 -19.04 -45.77
CA ALA A 205 -4.47 -20.11 -45.51
C ALA A 205 -3.99 -21.42 -44.85
N PHE A 206 -4.45 -21.65 -43.61
CA PHE A 206 -5.04 -22.94 -43.25
C PHE A 206 -5.90 -22.80 -41.99
N ALA A 207 -7.21 -23.02 -42.15
CA ALA A 207 -8.12 -23.31 -41.05
C ALA A 207 -8.01 -24.79 -40.69
N PRO A 208 -8.22 -25.16 -39.42
CA PRO A 208 -8.91 -26.41 -39.17
C PRO A 208 -10.14 -26.23 -38.27
N SER A 209 -11.17 -26.92 -38.72
CA SER A 209 -12.41 -27.29 -38.05
C SER A 209 -12.19 -27.82 -36.64
N ARG A 210 -13.10 -27.39 -35.76
CA ARG A 210 -13.26 -27.74 -34.36
C ARG A 210 -14.06 -29.05 -34.24
N PRO A 211 -13.58 -30.11 -33.57
CA PRO A 211 -14.46 -31.16 -33.07
C PRO A 211 -15.04 -30.76 -31.72
N SER A 212 -16.33 -31.01 -31.60
CA SER A 212 -17.12 -31.00 -30.38
C SER A 212 -16.76 -32.20 -29.51
N ASP A 213 -16.21 -31.96 -28.33
CA ASP A 213 -16.15 -32.97 -27.27
C ASP A 213 -16.76 -32.42 -25.98
N SER A 214 -17.85 -33.07 -25.61
CA SER A 214 -18.57 -32.97 -24.35
C SER A 214 -17.76 -33.67 -23.25
N HIS A 215 -17.21 -32.91 -22.31
CA HIS A 215 -16.73 -33.45 -21.04
C HIS A 215 -17.55 -32.90 -19.88
N SER A 216 -18.20 -33.84 -19.20
CA SER A 216 -18.91 -33.70 -17.93
C SER A 216 -17.99 -33.17 -16.83
N VAL A 217 -18.39 -32.07 -16.21
CA VAL A 217 -17.73 -31.52 -15.02
C VAL A 217 -18.32 -32.20 -13.78
N HIS A 218 -17.52 -33.07 -13.16
CA HIS A 218 -17.80 -33.62 -11.83
C HIS A 218 -17.38 -32.58 -10.78
N LEU A 219 -18.37 -31.98 -10.10
CA LEU A 219 -18.16 -31.09 -8.95
C LEU A 219 -17.72 -31.93 -7.74
N GLY A 220 -16.44 -31.85 -7.38
CA GLY A 220 -15.89 -32.34 -6.12
C GLY A 220 -15.72 -31.18 -5.14
N ALA A 221 -16.35 -31.30 -3.96
CA ALA A 221 -16.24 -30.35 -2.86
C ALA A 221 -14.81 -30.31 -2.26
N PRO A 222 -14.36 -29.17 -1.68
CA PRO A 222 -13.03 -29.08 -1.09
C PRO A 222 -13.00 -29.68 0.32
N GLY A 223 -12.18 -30.72 0.47
CA GLY A 223 -11.76 -31.25 1.76
C GLY A 223 -10.76 -30.32 2.44
N ALA A 224 -11.04 -30.02 3.70
CA ALA A 224 -10.09 -29.44 4.63
C ALA A 224 -8.96 -30.44 4.91
N SER A 225 -7.70 -30.02 4.79
CA SER A 225 -6.61 -30.67 5.51
C SER A 225 -5.47 -29.71 5.78
N SER A 226 -5.10 -29.74 7.05
CA SER A 226 -3.95 -29.15 7.72
C SER A 226 -2.63 -29.36 7.00
N ARG A 227 -1.73 -28.37 7.10
CA ARG A 227 -0.31 -28.66 7.24
C ARG A 227 0.41 -27.57 8.03
N ALA A 228 0.81 -27.94 9.24
CA ALA A 228 1.96 -27.38 9.91
C ALA A 228 3.22 -27.87 9.19
N ALA A 229 4.14 -26.96 8.86
CA ALA A 229 5.57 -27.22 8.83
C ALA A 229 6.32 -25.89 8.82
N SER A 230 7.14 -25.72 9.85
CA SER A 230 8.24 -24.80 10.02
C SER A 230 9.16 -24.71 8.79
N GLU A 231 9.45 -23.49 8.35
CA GLU A 231 10.69 -23.18 7.62
C GLU A 231 11.26 -21.84 8.09
N ASP A 232 12.55 -21.92 8.39
CA ASP A 232 13.50 -20.93 8.83
C ASP A 232 13.59 -19.77 7.81
N LEU A 233 13.30 -18.54 8.23
CA LEU A 233 13.44 -17.34 7.38
C LEU A 233 14.58 -16.47 7.90
N SER A 234 15.76 -16.72 7.33
CA SER A 234 16.84 -15.74 7.25
C SER A 234 16.34 -14.48 6.54
N GLU A 235 16.59 -13.32 7.16
CA GLU A 235 16.18 -12.01 6.67
C GLU A 235 16.81 -11.69 5.30
N PRO A 236 16.04 -11.18 4.32
CA PRO A 236 16.63 -10.73 3.07
C PRO A 236 17.27 -9.35 3.23
N LEU A 237 18.59 -9.32 3.01
CA LEU A 237 19.39 -8.13 2.76
C LEU A 237 18.68 -7.21 1.76
N CYS A 238 18.40 -5.99 2.19
CA CYS A 238 17.75 -4.96 1.39
C CYS A 238 18.80 -4.27 0.50
N ASP A 239 18.91 -4.69 -0.76
CA ASP A 239 19.98 -4.27 -1.66
C ASP A 239 19.59 -3.08 -2.58
N ARG A 240 20.22 -1.95 -2.27
CA ARG A 240 20.91 -1.03 -3.21
C ARG A 240 20.14 -0.62 -4.47
N LYS A 241 19.50 0.56 -4.40
CA LYS A 241 19.26 1.43 -5.58
C LYS A 241 20.43 2.41 -5.70
N GLN A 242 21.12 2.35 -6.84
CA GLN A 242 22.15 3.31 -7.22
C GLN A 242 21.54 4.71 -7.33
N LEU A 243 22.16 5.65 -6.60
CA LEU A 243 21.78 7.05 -6.50
C LEU A 243 22.61 7.84 -7.53
N THR A 244 22.16 7.87 -8.77
CA THR A 244 22.59 8.81 -9.83
C THR A 244 21.29 9.50 -10.27
N THR A 245 21.06 10.79 -10.10
CA THR A 245 21.90 11.96 -10.33
C THR A 245 21.40 13.09 -9.41
N ARG A 246 22.34 13.85 -8.84
CA ARG A 246 22.13 14.88 -7.80
C ARG A 246 21.75 16.22 -8.47
N PRO A 247 20.96 17.10 -7.83
CA PRO A 247 20.80 18.48 -8.28
C PRO A 247 22.16 19.21 -8.22
N ASP A 248 22.39 20.15 -9.14
CA ASP A 248 23.61 20.97 -9.30
C ASP A 248 23.98 21.76 -8.03
N LEU A 249 24.51 21.06 -7.03
CA LEU A 249 25.25 21.59 -5.87
C LEU A 249 26.72 21.81 -6.28
N GLN A 250 26.94 22.43 -7.44
CA GLN A 250 28.28 22.67 -7.93
C GLN A 250 28.92 23.80 -7.10
N THR A 251 30.05 23.47 -6.49
CA THR A 251 31.06 24.37 -5.88
C THR A 251 30.91 24.76 -4.40
N GLN A 252 30.33 23.90 -3.56
CA GLN A 252 30.74 23.89 -2.14
C GLN A 252 31.51 22.59 -1.85
N SER A 253 32.80 22.74 -1.55
CA SER A 253 33.69 21.64 -1.17
C SER A 253 33.30 21.11 0.21
N HIS A 254 32.31 20.23 0.25
CA HIS A 254 31.93 19.50 1.46
C HIS A 254 33.02 18.47 1.81
N SER A 255 33.36 18.34 3.09
CA SER A 255 34.36 17.36 3.56
C SER A 255 33.83 15.93 3.47
N LEU A 256 32.53 15.75 3.73
CA LEU A 256 31.84 14.48 3.57
C LEU A 256 30.36 14.74 3.24
N ALA A 257 29.81 14.02 2.27
CA ALA A 257 28.40 14.12 1.92
C ALA A 257 27.84 12.79 1.44
N GLY A 258 26.63 12.45 1.87
CA GLY A 258 26.03 11.15 1.56
C GLY A 258 24.64 10.96 2.18
N PRO A 259 23.87 9.97 1.69
CA PRO A 259 22.56 9.65 2.23
C PRO A 259 22.66 8.93 3.59
N LEU A 260 21.88 9.38 4.57
CA LEU A 260 21.69 8.71 5.86
C LEU A 260 20.21 8.60 6.20
N ARG A 261 19.83 7.58 6.97
CA ARG A 261 18.49 7.47 7.53
C ARG A 261 18.43 8.23 8.85
N LYS A 262 17.48 9.16 8.98
CA LYS A 262 17.23 9.95 10.19
C LYS A 262 15.92 9.51 10.86
N ARG A 263 15.95 9.25 12.16
CA ARG A 263 14.76 8.92 12.95
C ARG A 263 13.87 10.16 13.18
N GLY A 264 12.55 10.02 13.07
CA GLY A 264 11.59 11.09 13.31
C GLY A 264 11.46 11.45 14.80
N GLY A 265 11.44 12.75 15.13
CA GLY A 265 11.45 13.20 16.54
C GLY A 265 10.19 12.86 17.35
N LYS A 266 9.02 12.73 16.72
CA LYS A 266 7.75 12.40 17.41
C LYS A 266 7.36 10.92 17.33
N VAL A 267 7.89 10.18 16.36
CA VAL A 267 7.51 8.78 16.10
C VAL A 267 8.77 7.96 16.02
N GLN A 268 9.05 7.24 17.11
CA GLN A 268 10.27 6.45 17.28
C GLN A 268 10.39 5.29 16.27
N SER A 269 9.33 4.81 15.64
CA SER A 269 9.43 3.70 14.67
C SER A 269 9.83 4.14 13.25
N TYR A 270 9.84 5.44 12.96
CA TYR A 270 9.88 5.91 11.57
C TYR A 270 11.22 6.55 11.18
N TRP A 271 11.88 5.95 10.18
CA TRP A 271 13.15 6.39 9.60
C TRP A 271 12.93 7.03 8.23
N LYS A 272 13.48 8.24 8.02
CA LYS A 272 13.46 8.94 6.71
C LYS A 272 14.85 8.98 6.10
N LEU A 273 14.99 8.61 4.83
CA LEU A 273 16.23 8.85 4.08
C LEU A 273 16.39 10.36 3.81
N ARG A 274 17.55 10.91 4.13
CA ARG A 274 17.92 12.32 3.91
C ARG A 274 19.34 12.39 3.39
N TYR A 275 19.63 13.43 2.62
CA TYR A 275 20.99 13.67 2.14
C TYR A 275 21.69 14.57 3.14
N PHE A 276 22.78 14.09 3.76
CA PHE A 276 23.55 14.86 4.72
C PHE A 276 24.83 15.38 4.07
N ALA A 277 25.24 16.59 4.45
CA ALA A 277 26.52 17.16 4.06
C ALA A 277 27.18 17.77 5.31
N LEU A 278 28.42 17.35 5.56
CA LEU A 278 29.29 17.95 6.55
C LEU A 278 30.19 18.96 5.83
N ASN A 279 30.14 20.21 6.27
CA ASN A 279 30.98 21.28 5.77
C ASN A 279 31.74 21.91 6.94
N ASN A 280 33.00 21.52 7.11
CA ASN A 280 33.86 21.93 8.22
C ASN A 280 33.16 21.74 9.57
N GLN A 281 32.54 22.80 10.10
CA GLN A 281 31.87 22.81 11.40
C GLN A 281 30.34 22.79 11.30
N SER A 282 29.75 22.66 10.12
CA SER A 282 28.30 22.61 9.94
C SER A 282 27.82 21.27 9.39
N LEU A 283 26.91 20.63 10.11
CA LEU A 283 26.19 19.45 9.62
C LEU A 283 24.83 19.91 9.07
N GLN A 284 24.63 19.70 7.78
CA GLN A 284 23.41 20.08 7.08
C GLN A 284 22.69 18.84 6.57
N TYR A 285 21.36 18.88 6.52
CA TYR A 285 20.61 17.86 5.80
C TYR A 285 19.52 18.44 4.91
N TYR A 286 19.35 17.76 3.79
CA TYR A 286 18.49 18.12 2.70
C TYR A 286 17.38 17.07 2.55
N GLU A 287 16.22 17.50 2.03
CA GLU A 287 15.31 16.54 1.40
C GLU A 287 15.94 16.00 0.11
N LEU A 288 15.52 14.81 -0.33
CA LEU A 288 16.07 14.21 -1.56
C LEU A 288 15.92 15.15 -2.78
N GLU A 289 14.93 16.05 -2.72
CA GLU A 289 14.63 17.07 -3.72
C GLU A 289 15.55 18.31 -3.64
N GLY A 290 16.58 18.29 -2.78
CA GLY A 290 17.63 19.31 -2.73
C GLY A 290 17.35 20.51 -1.83
N GLU A 291 16.15 20.62 -1.23
CA GLU A 291 15.86 21.68 -0.27
C GLU A 291 16.58 21.46 1.06
N LEU A 292 17.34 22.47 1.52
CA LEU A 292 17.93 22.49 2.85
C LEU A 292 16.82 22.56 3.90
N LYS A 293 16.70 21.54 4.75
CA LYS A 293 15.70 21.52 5.83
C LYS A 293 16.27 22.06 7.12
N GLN A 294 17.53 21.74 7.42
CA GLN A 294 18.16 22.18 8.66
C GLN A 294 19.68 22.15 8.56
N ALA A 295 20.31 23.12 9.23
CA ALA A 295 21.74 23.18 9.48
C ALA A 295 21.99 23.17 10.99
N TYR A 296 23.02 22.45 11.41
CA TYR A 296 23.52 22.42 12.78
C TYR A 296 24.95 22.93 12.79
N CYS A 297 25.25 23.89 13.67
CA CYS A 297 26.62 24.33 13.93
C CYS A 297 27.22 23.44 15.02
N LEU A 298 28.30 22.73 14.70
CA LEU A 298 28.97 21.78 15.59
C LEU A 298 30.00 22.46 16.50
N SER A 299 30.47 23.66 16.17
CA SER A 299 31.44 24.41 16.99
C SER A 299 30.83 25.08 18.22
N ASP A 300 29.55 25.45 18.14
CA ASP A 300 28.89 26.22 19.21
C ASP A 300 28.27 25.35 20.31
N GLN A 301 28.25 24.03 20.15
CA GLN A 301 27.54 23.13 21.05
C GLN A 301 28.36 21.87 21.36
N PRO A 302 28.27 21.33 22.60
CA PRO A 302 28.89 20.06 22.90
C PRO A 302 28.29 18.99 22.01
N VAL A 303 29.14 18.37 21.20
CA VAL A 303 28.76 17.26 20.33
C VAL A 303 29.13 15.96 21.02
N ARG A 304 28.15 15.05 21.15
CA ARG A 304 28.41 13.67 21.62
C ARG A 304 27.99 12.67 20.57
N LEU A 305 28.92 11.78 20.23
CA LEU A 305 28.68 10.64 19.37
C LEU A 305 28.52 9.40 20.23
N GLN A 306 27.38 8.71 20.12
CA GLN A 306 27.11 7.46 20.81
C GLN A 306 26.70 6.39 19.80
N GLN A 307 27.37 5.25 19.81
CA GLN A 307 26.98 4.11 18.98
C GLN A 307 25.63 3.56 19.49
N GLY A 308 24.68 3.37 18.58
CA GLY A 308 23.31 2.99 18.91
C GLY A 308 23.21 1.55 19.40
N ILE A 309 22.33 1.31 20.38
CA ILE A 309 22.08 -0.03 20.98
C ILE A 309 21.21 -0.93 20.05
N GLY A 310 20.83 -0.45 18.86
CA GLY A 310 19.79 -1.07 18.01
C GLY A 310 20.25 -1.63 16.66
N GLY A 311 21.55 -1.78 16.42
CA GLY A 311 22.09 -2.38 15.18
C GLY A 311 23.43 -1.76 14.76
N GLU A 312 24.27 -2.57 14.09
CA GLU A 312 25.70 -2.30 13.80
C GLU A 312 25.97 -0.96 13.06
N LEU A 313 24.97 -0.38 12.39
CA LEU A 313 25.13 0.79 11.52
C LEU A 313 24.43 2.05 12.03
N SER A 314 24.03 2.09 13.31
CA SER A 314 23.33 3.22 13.91
C SER A 314 24.18 4.02 14.90
N PHE A 315 24.08 5.34 14.86
CA PHE A 315 24.73 6.24 15.80
C PHE A 315 23.83 7.41 16.18
N SER A 316 24.05 7.95 17.37
CA SER A 316 23.32 9.09 17.90
C SER A 316 24.27 10.27 18.05
N LEU A 317 23.87 11.42 17.52
CA LEU A 317 24.60 12.67 17.58
C LEU A 317 23.81 13.65 18.45
N ALA A 318 24.27 13.88 19.67
CA ALA A 318 23.71 14.93 20.53
C ALA A 318 24.39 16.26 20.19
N ILE A 319 23.60 17.25 19.80
CA ILE A 319 24.03 18.62 19.49
C ILE A 319 23.22 19.54 20.40
N GLY A 320 23.84 19.98 21.51
CA GLY A 320 23.16 20.71 22.57
C GLY A 320 22.01 19.89 23.18
N ALA A 321 20.78 20.40 23.12
CA ALA A 321 19.59 19.72 23.64
C ALA A 321 18.94 18.73 22.65
N LYS A 322 19.40 18.69 21.39
CA LYS A 322 18.80 17.85 20.34
C LYS A 322 19.64 16.61 20.13
N VAL A 323 18.99 15.44 20.16
CA VAL A 323 19.62 14.15 19.80
C VAL A 323 19.14 13.73 18.42
N LEU A 324 20.07 13.51 17.50
CA LEU A 324 19.82 13.00 16.17
C LEU A 324 20.19 11.52 16.13
N HIS A 325 19.22 10.65 15.89
CA HIS A 325 19.49 9.24 15.62
C HIS A 325 19.64 9.05 14.11
N LEU A 326 20.83 8.62 13.70
CA LEU A 326 21.23 8.42 12.32
C LEU A 326 21.59 6.94 12.10
N GLN A 327 21.33 6.45 10.90
CA GLN A 327 21.71 5.11 10.48
C GLN A 327 22.32 5.19 9.08
N ALA A 328 23.54 4.65 8.97
CA ALA A 328 24.25 4.53 7.70
C ALA A 328 23.68 3.37 6.87
N LEU A 329 23.86 3.44 5.54
CA LEU A 329 23.37 2.40 4.63
C LEU A 329 24.29 1.18 4.58
N ASN A 330 25.56 1.34 4.93
CA ASN A 330 26.58 0.28 4.96
C ASN A 330 27.67 0.63 5.98
N ALA A 331 28.54 -0.34 6.29
CA ALA A 331 29.63 -0.19 7.26
C ALA A 331 30.67 0.87 6.84
N SER A 332 31.01 0.93 5.54
CA SER A 332 31.97 1.93 5.04
C SER A 332 31.49 3.37 5.25
N ASP A 333 30.19 3.63 5.01
CA ASP A 333 29.57 4.93 5.25
C ASP A 333 29.54 5.22 6.75
N PHE A 334 29.23 4.22 7.58
CA PHE A 334 29.24 4.36 9.04
C PHE A 334 30.61 4.79 9.54
N ASP A 335 31.68 4.11 9.13
CA ASP A 335 33.06 4.42 9.53
C ASP A 335 33.50 5.80 9.01
N ALA A 336 33.16 6.14 7.77
CA ALA A 336 33.45 7.46 7.20
C ALA A 336 32.76 8.58 7.98
N TRP A 337 31.47 8.43 8.30
CA TRP A 337 30.71 9.44 9.05
C TRP A 337 31.17 9.58 10.49
N THR A 338 31.41 8.47 11.19
CA THR A 338 31.90 8.50 12.57
C THR A 338 33.30 9.10 12.65
N SER A 339 34.21 8.71 11.75
CA SER A 339 35.57 9.28 11.66
C SER A 339 35.56 10.77 11.35
N ALA A 340 34.66 11.24 10.47
CA ALA A 340 34.55 12.66 10.14
C ALA A 340 33.91 13.49 11.27
N LEU A 341 33.04 12.90 12.09
CA LEU A 341 32.39 13.57 13.23
C LEU A 341 33.23 13.54 14.50
N GLN A 342 34.13 12.57 14.64
CA GLN A 342 34.97 12.38 15.83
C GLN A 342 35.79 13.64 16.22
N PRO A 343 36.43 14.38 15.30
CA PRO A 343 37.19 15.59 15.65
C PRO A 343 36.33 16.73 16.22
N HIS A 344 35.03 16.70 15.97
CA HIS A 344 34.07 17.68 16.49
C HIS A 344 33.52 17.29 17.87
N CYS A 345 33.81 16.09 18.36
CA CYS A 345 33.36 15.62 19.67
C CYS A 345 34.30 16.13 20.76
N THR A 346 33.84 17.07 21.57
CA THR A 346 34.52 17.47 22.80
C THR A 346 34.27 16.46 23.92
N THR A 347 35.30 15.71 24.35
CA THR A 347 35.31 14.91 25.59
C THR A 347 35.93 15.69 26.76
N PRO A 348 35.56 15.45 28.04
CA PRO A 348 34.30 14.92 28.59
C PRO A 348 33.68 15.84 29.68
N ILE A 349 32.35 15.77 29.83
CA ILE A 349 31.68 16.02 31.13
C ILE A 349 31.38 14.63 31.71
N PRO A 350 31.62 14.38 33.01
CA PRO A 350 31.43 13.07 33.63
C PRO A 350 30.06 12.48 33.32
N LEU A 351 30.06 11.16 33.11
CA LEU A 351 28.87 10.33 32.95
C LEU A 351 27.81 10.71 33.99
N PHE A 352 26.72 11.31 33.53
CA PHE A 352 25.48 11.30 34.30
C PHE A 352 25.09 9.84 34.45
N GLU A 353 25.22 9.32 35.67
CA GLU A 353 24.61 8.08 36.11
C GLU A 353 23.16 8.05 35.61
N HIS A 354 22.85 7.01 34.85
CA HIS A 354 21.47 6.67 34.53
C HIS A 354 20.71 6.55 35.84
N HIS A 355 19.93 7.58 36.20
CA HIS A 355 18.84 7.44 37.14
C HIS A 355 17.90 6.38 36.55
N ARG A 356 18.02 5.14 37.04
CA ARG A 356 16.98 4.14 36.95
C ARG A 356 15.76 4.75 37.63
N SER A 357 14.82 5.27 36.84
CA SER A 357 13.47 5.48 37.31
C SER A 357 12.84 4.10 37.49
N SER A 358 12.96 3.55 38.70
CA SER A 358 12.02 2.57 39.23
C SER A 358 10.67 3.26 39.40
N GLY A 359 9.71 2.89 38.57
CA GLY A 359 8.32 3.32 38.58
C GLY A 359 7.54 2.55 37.54
#